data_AF-A0A4R9VXT0-F1
#
_entry.id   AF-A0A4R9VXT0-F1
#
_cell.length_a   1.000
_cell.length_b   1.000
_cell.length_c   1.000
_cell.angle_alpha   90.00
_cell.angle_beta   90.00
_cell.angle_gamma   90.00
#
_symmetry.space_group_name_H-M   'P 1'
#
loop_
_entity.id
_entity.type
_entity.pdbx_description
1 polymer ?
#
loop_
_entity_poly.entity_id
_entity_poly.type
_entity_poly.pdbx_seq_one_letter_code
_entity_poly.pdbx_strand_id
1 'polypeptide(L)'
;MTVIEKEITQWGVNPQAARVHRDALVWDDHAGFAPYPDLDLRFLERWLQSGASYLSVNVGWDALSWDETLRCAAHFRRWVETHADRYVLAEQITDIRRAKIERKMAITFDLEGANALNKNIDMVSVYYQMGVRQMNLAYNRNNDYGGGCMDVDVPLTVLGQQVVTEMNRVGMVVDVSHTGYSSSMEIMELSDKPVIYSHANPKALWDHPRNITDDQIIACARTGGVIGALGASHLLGGNEPGPGVMAKLIKYVADLVGIDHVGLGVDSVIDPDEIVKL
;
A
#
# COMPACT_ATOMS: atom_id res chain seq x y z
N MET A 1 6.22 -19.62 -28.22
CA MET A 1 5.78 -19.23 -26.87
C MET A 1 6.98 -18.74 -26.08
N THR A 2 6.91 -17.53 -25.56
CA THR A 2 7.92 -17.00 -24.63
C THR A 2 7.87 -17.76 -23.29
N VAL A 3 8.91 -17.68 -22.45
CA VAL A 3 8.96 -18.32 -21.13
C VAL A 3 7.74 -17.93 -20.27
N ILE A 4 7.33 -16.66 -20.35
CA ILE A 4 6.15 -16.11 -19.69
C ILE A 4 4.83 -16.75 -20.18
N GLU A 5 4.71 -17.05 -21.49
CA GLU A 5 3.51 -17.73 -22.01
C GLU A 5 3.40 -19.18 -21.53
N LYS A 6 4.52 -19.84 -21.23
CA LYS A 6 4.50 -21.16 -20.58
C LYS A 6 4.13 -21.06 -19.10
N GLU A 7 4.56 -20.02 -18.39
CA GLU A 7 4.33 -19.85 -16.95
C GLU A 7 2.89 -19.45 -16.62
N ILE A 8 2.26 -18.52 -17.35
CA ILE A 8 0.88 -18.09 -17.01
C ILE A 8 -0.15 -19.19 -17.33
N THR A 9 0.09 -20.03 -18.35
CA THR A 9 -0.76 -21.21 -18.58
C THR A 9 -0.69 -22.24 -17.45
N GLN A 10 0.36 -22.24 -16.63
CA GLN A 10 0.48 -23.15 -15.47
C GLN A 10 -0.45 -22.75 -14.31
N TRP A 11 -0.90 -21.50 -14.25
CA TRP A 11 -1.84 -21.04 -13.21
C TRP A 11 -3.32 -21.27 -13.57
N GLY A 12 -3.60 -22.01 -14.65
CA GLY A 12 -4.96 -22.27 -15.11
C GLY A 12 -5.69 -21.02 -15.62
N VAL A 13 -4.95 -19.95 -15.93
CA VAL A 13 -5.49 -18.69 -16.44
C VAL A 13 -5.72 -18.80 -17.95
N ASN A 14 -6.85 -18.29 -18.43
CA ASN A 14 -7.15 -18.34 -19.86
C ASN A 14 -6.17 -17.46 -20.68
N PRO A 15 -5.95 -17.75 -21.98
CA PRO A 15 -4.97 -17.02 -22.79
C PRO A 15 -5.23 -15.50 -22.93
N GLN A 16 -6.48 -15.06 -22.81
CA GLN A 16 -6.83 -13.64 -22.89
C GLN A 16 -6.40 -12.90 -21.62
N ALA A 17 -6.72 -13.43 -20.44
CA ALA A 17 -6.29 -12.87 -19.16
C ALA A 17 -4.76 -12.88 -19.04
N ALA A 18 -4.10 -13.94 -19.51
CA ALA A 18 -2.63 -14.02 -19.56
C ALA A 18 -2.00 -12.89 -20.40
N ARG A 19 -2.62 -12.58 -21.54
CA ARG A 19 -2.20 -11.48 -22.41
C ARG A 19 -2.38 -10.12 -21.73
N VAL A 20 -3.54 -9.88 -21.12
CA VAL A 20 -3.81 -8.63 -20.38
C VAL A 20 -2.78 -8.44 -19.27
N HIS A 21 -2.56 -9.45 -18.44
CA HIS A 21 -1.60 -9.39 -17.34
C HIS A 21 -0.18 -9.05 -17.83
N ARG A 22 0.29 -9.75 -18.87
CA ARG A 22 1.62 -9.49 -19.45
C ARG A 22 1.74 -8.08 -20.02
N ASP A 23 0.71 -7.59 -20.70
CA ASP A 23 0.78 -6.32 -21.43
C ASP A 23 0.47 -5.11 -20.51
N ALA A 24 -0.25 -5.29 -19.40
CA ALA A 24 -0.59 -4.26 -18.40
C ALA A 24 0.52 -3.97 -17.38
N LEU A 25 0.62 -2.73 -16.89
CA LEU A 25 1.41 -2.46 -15.68
C LEU A 25 0.67 -3.08 -14.50
N VAL A 26 1.23 -4.14 -13.92
CA VAL A 26 0.66 -4.81 -12.75
C VAL A 26 1.20 -4.11 -11.52
N TRP A 27 0.31 -3.56 -10.71
CA TRP A 27 0.61 -2.63 -9.64
C TRP A 27 0.02 -3.19 -8.34
N ASP A 28 0.84 -3.32 -7.31
CA ASP A 28 0.44 -3.71 -5.96
C ASP A 28 0.84 -2.58 -5.00
N ASP A 29 -0.16 -1.92 -4.42
CA ASP A 29 -0.05 -0.69 -3.64
C ASP A 29 0.55 -0.91 -2.25
N HIS A 30 0.65 -2.17 -1.78
CA HIS A 30 1.22 -2.45 -0.46
C HIS A 30 1.66 -3.92 -0.29
N ALA A 31 2.88 -4.10 0.21
CA ALA A 31 3.42 -5.37 0.68
C ALA A 31 3.40 -5.42 2.22
N GLY A 32 2.55 -6.28 2.77
CA GLY A 32 2.20 -6.37 4.19
C GLY A 32 3.14 -7.11 5.12
N PHE A 33 4.39 -7.36 4.74
CA PHE A 33 5.29 -8.12 5.61
C PHE A 33 5.87 -7.22 6.70
N ALA A 34 6.15 -7.80 7.87
CA ALA A 34 6.71 -7.04 8.99
C ALA A 34 8.16 -6.57 8.67
N PRO A 35 8.45 -5.25 8.71
CA PRO A 35 9.78 -4.75 8.39
C PRO A 35 10.74 -4.88 9.59
N TYR A 36 11.93 -5.44 9.35
CA TYR A 36 13.02 -5.49 10.32
C TYR A 36 14.35 -5.06 9.70
N PRO A 37 15.27 -4.42 10.45
CA PRO A 37 16.50 -3.82 9.89
C PRO A 37 17.45 -4.78 9.16
N ASP A 38 17.34 -6.09 9.41
CA ASP A 38 18.17 -7.16 8.83
C ASP A 38 17.38 -8.12 7.94
N LEU A 39 16.11 -7.81 7.63
CA LEU A 39 15.26 -8.64 6.80
C LEU A 39 15.87 -8.84 5.40
N ASP A 40 15.89 -10.09 4.96
CA ASP A 40 16.35 -10.44 3.63
C ASP A 40 15.21 -10.39 2.61
N LEU A 41 15.26 -9.44 1.68
CA LEU A 41 14.20 -9.18 0.71
C LEU A 41 14.19 -10.14 -0.49
N ARG A 42 14.94 -11.26 -0.48
CA ARG A 42 14.89 -12.26 -1.56
C ARG A 42 13.49 -12.83 -1.81
N PHE A 43 12.59 -12.78 -0.84
CA PHE A 43 11.20 -13.19 -1.03
C PHE A 43 10.41 -12.29 -2.02
N LEU A 44 10.89 -11.07 -2.30
CA LEU A 44 10.30 -10.19 -3.33
C LEU A 44 10.32 -10.80 -4.73
N GLU A 45 11.17 -11.81 -4.95
CA GLU A 45 11.17 -12.63 -6.17
C GLU A 45 9.80 -13.23 -6.46
N ARG A 46 8.94 -13.47 -5.44
CA ARG A 46 7.56 -13.96 -5.62
C ARG A 46 6.70 -12.98 -6.44
N TRP A 47 6.82 -11.68 -6.19
CA TRP A 47 6.10 -10.64 -6.95
C TRP A 47 6.70 -10.49 -8.35
N LEU A 48 8.02 -10.54 -8.46
CA LEU A 48 8.68 -10.46 -9.76
C LEU A 48 8.32 -11.64 -10.66
N GLN A 49 8.23 -12.86 -10.10
CA GLN A 49 7.75 -14.06 -10.80
C GLN A 49 6.24 -14.05 -11.06
N SER A 50 5.46 -13.36 -10.23
CA SER A 50 4.03 -13.15 -10.51
C SER A 50 3.83 -12.27 -11.74
N GLY A 51 4.83 -11.45 -12.09
CA GLY A 51 4.81 -10.48 -13.19
C GLY A 51 4.39 -9.07 -12.75
N ALA A 52 4.48 -8.77 -11.44
CA ALA A 52 4.32 -7.43 -10.92
C ALA A 52 5.30 -6.46 -11.59
N SER A 53 4.79 -5.29 -11.99
CA SER A 53 5.59 -4.20 -12.58
C SER A 53 6.00 -3.18 -11.52
N TYR A 54 5.18 -2.99 -10.50
CA TYR A 54 5.40 -2.10 -9.36
C TYR A 54 4.96 -2.78 -8.06
N LEU A 55 5.71 -2.54 -6.99
CA LEU A 55 5.37 -2.92 -5.64
C LEU A 55 5.73 -1.77 -4.68
N SER A 56 4.79 -1.34 -3.85
CA SER A 56 5.14 -0.54 -2.66
C SER A 56 5.51 -1.47 -1.51
N VAL A 57 6.66 -1.23 -0.91
CA VAL A 57 7.24 -2.07 0.13
C VAL A 57 7.23 -1.33 1.47
N ASN A 58 6.54 -1.89 2.47
CA ASN A 58 6.49 -1.32 3.80
C ASN A 58 7.89 -1.31 4.45
N VAL A 59 8.32 -0.16 4.97
CA VAL A 59 9.60 -0.01 5.69
C VAL A 59 9.43 0.34 7.16
N GLY A 60 8.21 0.51 7.65
CA GLY A 60 7.96 0.76 9.06
C GLY A 60 6.50 1.01 9.38
N TRP A 61 6.14 0.76 10.64
CA TRP A 61 4.81 0.98 11.17
C TRP A 61 4.84 1.59 12.58
N ASP A 62 3.69 2.00 13.13
CA ASP A 62 3.66 2.65 14.46
C ASP A 62 4.16 1.78 15.63
N ALA A 63 4.23 0.46 15.46
CA ALA A 63 4.78 -0.46 16.46
C ALA A 63 6.32 -0.53 16.45
N LEU A 64 6.98 0.01 15.42
CA LEU A 64 8.43 0.03 15.28
C LEU A 64 8.97 1.38 15.75
N SER A 65 10.15 1.42 16.37
CA SER A 65 10.72 2.71 16.75
C SER A 65 11.11 3.51 15.50
N TRP A 66 11.20 4.85 15.63
CA TRP A 66 11.60 5.69 14.50
C TRP A 66 13.02 5.36 14.02
N ASP A 67 13.94 5.00 14.92
CA ASP A 67 15.31 4.66 14.56
C ASP A 67 15.41 3.27 13.90
N GLU A 68 14.57 2.32 14.31
CA GLU A 68 14.44 1.04 13.63
C GLU A 68 13.83 1.21 12.24
N THR A 69 12.77 2.01 12.10
CA THR A 69 12.17 2.34 10.80
C THR A 69 13.18 2.98 9.85
N LEU A 70 13.99 3.91 10.35
CA LEU A 70 15.06 4.52 9.56
C LEU A 70 16.12 3.49 9.12
N ARG A 71 16.49 2.55 9.99
CA ARG A 71 17.41 1.45 9.65
C ARG A 71 16.80 0.50 8.62
N CYS A 72 15.52 0.17 8.73
CA CYS A 72 14.78 -0.63 7.74
C CYS A 72 14.82 0.06 6.37
N ALA A 73 14.41 1.33 6.28
CA ALA A 73 14.43 2.09 5.03
C ALA A 73 15.84 2.14 4.41
N ALA A 74 16.88 2.39 5.21
CA ALA A 74 18.26 2.41 4.74
C ALA A 74 18.73 1.04 4.23
N HIS A 75 18.43 -0.04 4.96
CA HIS A 75 18.78 -1.40 4.55
C HIS A 75 18.06 -1.82 3.28
N PHE A 76 16.74 -1.57 3.19
CA PHE A 76 15.92 -1.96 2.04
C PHE A 76 16.33 -1.18 0.79
N ARG A 77 16.60 0.12 0.93
CA ARG A 77 17.17 0.94 -0.15
C ARG A 77 18.47 0.34 -0.69
N ARG A 78 19.44 0.07 0.20
CA ARG A 78 20.73 -0.55 -0.18
C ARG A 78 20.51 -1.91 -0.84
N TRP A 79 19.56 -2.70 -0.35
CA TRP A 79 19.24 -4.00 -0.92
C TRP A 79 18.77 -3.84 -2.38
N VAL A 80 17.82 -2.94 -2.66
CA VAL A 80 17.35 -2.66 -4.03
C VAL A 80 18.49 -2.17 -4.93
N GLU A 81 19.34 -1.26 -4.43
CA GLU A 81 20.50 -0.73 -5.17
C GLU A 81 21.52 -1.83 -5.53
N THR A 82 21.73 -2.79 -4.64
CA THR A 82 22.67 -3.93 -4.86
C THR A 82 22.08 -5.07 -5.70
N HIS A 83 20.78 -5.04 -6.02
CA HIS A 83 20.08 -5.99 -6.88
C HIS A 83 19.45 -5.30 -8.10
N ALA A 84 20.15 -4.28 -8.64
CA ALA A 84 19.69 -3.44 -9.74
C ALA A 84 19.55 -4.16 -11.10
N ASP A 85 20.03 -5.40 -11.20
CA ASP A 85 19.78 -6.30 -12.33
C ASP A 85 18.31 -6.79 -12.35
N ARG A 86 17.64 -6.76 -11.20
CA ARG A 86 16.28 -7.31 -11.01
C ARG A 86 15.25 -6.27 -10.57
N TYR A 87 15.69 -5.24 -9.84
CA TYR A 87 14.80 -4.25 -9.23
C TYR A 87 15.23 -2.82 -9.57
N VAL A 88 14.29 -1.88 -9.51
CA VAL A 88 14.54 -0.45 -9.70
C VAL A 88 13.85 0.31 -8.58
N LEU A 89 14.59 1.07 -7.78
CA LEU A 89 13.98 2.05 -6.89
C LEU A 89 13.40 3.18 -7.75
N ALA A 90 12.07 3.31 -7.78
CA ALA A 90 11.37 4.25 -8.64
C ALA A 90 11.18 5.59 -7.95
N GLU A 91 11.46 6.68 -8.68
CA GLU A 91 11.19 8.03 -8.20
C GLU A 91 10.04 8.68 -8.99
N GLN A 92 9.79 8.19 -10.20
CA GLN A 92 8.79 8.70 -11.13
C GLN A 92 8.16 7.55 -11.95
N ILE A 93 6.97 7.79 -12.52
CA ILE A 93 6.22 6.80 -13.31
C ILE A 93 7.02 6.27 -14.52
N THR A 94 7.92 7.07 -15.08
CA THR A 94 8.81 6.66 -16.17
C THR A 94 9.79 5.56 -15.74
N ASP A 95 10.20 5.51 -14.47
CA ASP A 95 11.04 4.42 -13.95
C ASP A 95 10.27 3.10 -13.93
N ILE A 96 8.98 3.13 -13.58
CA ILE A 96 8.10 1.95 -13.57
C ILE A 96 7.94 1.39 -14.99
N ARG A 97 7.66 2.28 -15.96
CA ARG A 97 7.55 1.90 -17.37
C ARG A 97 8.87 1.31 -17.90
N ARG A 98 10.01 1.93 -17.54
CA ARG A 98 11.34 1.42 -17.91
C ARG A 98 11.60 0.05 -17.29
N ALA A 99 11.35 -0.12 -15.99
CA ALA A 99 11.55 -1.38 -15.28
C ALA A 99 10.79 -2.52 -15.97
N LYS A 100 9.52 -2.29 -16.33
CA LYS A 100 8.73 -3.27 -17.08
C LYS A 100 9.37 -3.67 -18.42
N ILE A 101 9.85 -2.71 -19.22
CA ILE A 101 10.52 -3.00 -20.50
C ILE A 101 11.80 -3.81 -20.28
N GLU A 102 12.54 -3.48 -19.23
CA GLU A 102 13.78 -4.17 -18.83
C GLU A 102 13.54 -5.52 -18.12
N ARG A 103 12.29 -5.93 -17.91
CA ARG A 103 11.88 -7.13 -17.15
C ARG A 103 12.39 -7.12 -15.70
N LYS A 104 12.36 -5.93 -15.10
CA LYS A 104 12.61 -5.65 -13.69
C LYS A 104 11.30 -5.24 -13.02
N MET A 105 11.26 -5.33 -11.71
CA MET A 105 10.16 -4.77 -10.92
C MET A 105 10.58 -3.43 -10.33
N ALA A 106 9.72 -2.42 -10.48
CA ALA A 106 9.90 -1.15 -9.80
C ALA A 106 9.45 -1.28 -8.33
N ILE A 107 10.18 -0.64 -7.43
CA ILE A 107 9.91 -0.63 -6.00
C ILE A 107 9.86 0.82 -5.54
N THR A 108 8.91 1.13 -4.69
CA THR A 108 8.94 2.29 -3.79
C THR A 108 8.75 1.80 -2.36
N PHE A 109 8.89 2.71 -1.40
CA PHE A 109 8.60 2.39 -0.01
C PHE A 109 7.33 3.08 0.48
N ASP A 110 6.71 2.48 1.48
CA ASP A 110 5.63 3.08 2.25
C ASP A 110 5.85 2.96 3.76
N LEU A 111 5.11 3.79 4.50
CA LEU A 111 5.08 3.81 5.94
C LEU A 111 3.66 3.66 6.44
N GLU A 112 3.48 2.76 7.38
CA GLU A 112 2.21 2.51 8.06
C GLU A 112 2.20 3.16 9.44
N GLY A 113 2.09 4.48 9.46
CA GLY A 113 1.96 5.27 10.67
C GLY A 113 3.08 6.31 10.79
N ALA A 114 2.72 7.44 11.41
CA ALA A 114 3.59 8.61 11.49
C ALA A 114 4.52 8.61 12.72
N ASN A 115 4.52 7.58 13.57
CA ASN A 115 5.49 7.50 14.68
C ASN A 115 6.95 7.50 14.19
N ALA A 116 7.19 7.03 12.97
CA ALA A 116 8.48 7.12 12.29
C ALA A 116 9.00 8.56 12.15
N LEU A 117 8.12 9.56 12.11
CA LEU A 117 8.51 10.96 12.03
C LEU A 117 9.02 11.52 13.37
N ASN A 118 8.81 10.81 14.49
CA ASN A 118 9.25 11.20 15.83
C ASN A 118 8.89 12.66 16.20
N LYS A 119 7.65 13.06 15.89
CA LYS A 119 7.09 14.42 16.07
C LYS A 119 7.87 15.52 15.36
N ASN A 120 8.64 15.17 14.33
CA ASN A 120 9.39 16.11 13.50
C ASN A 120 8.90 16.05 12.05
N ILE A 121 8.21 17.11 11.62
CA ILE A 121 7.64 17.22 10.27
C ILE A 121 8.72 17.13 9.18
N ASP A 122 9.94 17.59 9.45
CA ASP A 122 11.04 17.54 8.48
C ASP A 122 11.40 16.11 8.06
N MET A 123 11.06 15.11 8.89
CA MET A 123 11.27 13.69 8.58
C MET A 123 10.47 13.23 7.35
N VAL A 124 9.34 13.89 7.02
CA VAL A 124 8.57 13.57 5.80
C VAL A 124 9.47 13.71 4.56
N SER A 125 10.21 14.81 4.47
CA SER A 125 11.16 15.02 3.37
C SER A 125 12.33 14.03 3.41
N VAL A 126 12.79 13.62 4.61
CA VAL A 126 13.87 12.63 4.75
C VAL A 126 13.42 11.27 4.20
N TYR A 127 12.26 10.78 4.62
CA TYR A 127 11.69 9.53 4.11
C TYR A 127 11.40 9.59 2.62
N TYR A 128 10.91 10.73 2.12
CA TYR A 128 10.72 10.93 0.68
C TYR A 128 12.05 10.76 -0.09
N GLN A 129 13.14 11.37 0.37
CA GLN A 129 14.45 11.22 -0.28
C GLN A 129 14.99 9.77 -0.22
N MET A 130 14.62 9.00 0.81
CA MET A 130 15.00 7.59 0.91
C MET A 130 14.22 6.66 -0.03
N GLY A 131 13.11 7.12 -0.61
CA GLY A 131 12.30 6.35 -1.56
C GLY A 131 10.87 6.07 -1.08
N VAL A 132 10.47 6.61 0.08
CA VAL A 132 9.08 6.54 0.54
C VAL A 132 8.21 7.43 -0.35
N ARG A 133 7.13 6.87 -0.90
CA ARG A 133 6.20 7.59 -1.79
C ARG A 133 4.77 7.62 -1.27
N GLN A 134 4.49 6.86 -0.22
CA GLN A 134 3.17 6.66 0.38
C GLN A 134 3.34 6.59 1.89
N MET A 135 2.43 7.19 2.66
CA MET A 135 2.40 7.03 4.11
C MET A 135 0.98 7.23 4.64
N ASN A 136 0.57 6.41 5.61
CA ASN A 136 -0.58 6.69 6.45
C ASN A 136 -0.15 7.25 7.81
N LEU A 137 -1.06 7.98 8.47
CA LEU A 137 -0.70 8.72 9.70
C LEU A 137 -0.82 7.88 10.97
N ALA A 138 -1.66 6.84 10.98
CA ALA A 138 -1.89 5.99 12.14
C ALA A 138 -2.09 4.52 11.75
N TYR A 139 -1.43 3.62 12.49
CA TYR A 139 -1.59 2.17 12.31
C TYR A 139 -2.41 1.54 13.43
N ASN A 140 -3.68 1.27 13.15
CA ASN A 140 -4.66 0.59 14.03
C ASN A 140 -5.02 1.34 15.33
N ARG A 141 -4.06 2.00 15.98
CA ARG A 141 -4.20 2.70 17.26
C ARG A 141 -4.06 4.19 17.12
N ASN A 142 -4.62 4.93 18.07
CA ASN A 142 -4.45 6.38 18.13
C ASN A 142 -3.00 6.73 18.49
N ASN A 143 -2.48 7.78 17.88
CA ASN A 143 -1.12 8.28 18.12
C ASN A 143 -1.12 9.83 18.20
N ASP A 144 0.06 10.44 18.17
CA ASP A 144 0.20 11.91 18.27
C ASP A 144 -0.33 12.68 17.04
N TYR A 145 -0.62 11.99 15.94
CA TYR A 145 -1.01 12.58 14.65
C TYR A 145 -2.50 12.44 14.36
N GLY A 146 -3.13 11.35 14.83
CA GLY A 146 -4.56 11.12 14.60
C GLY A 146 -5.05 9.76 15.12
N GLY A 147 -6.21 9.38 14.62
CA GLY A 147 -6.94 8.19 15.04
C GLY A 147 -6.65 6.96 14.19
N GLY A 148 -6.54 5.81 14.84
CA GLY A 148 -6.47 4.49 14.21
C GLY A 148 -7.83 3.79 14.20
N CYS A 149 -8.09 2.97 13.19
CA CYS A 149 -9.40 2.34 12.98
C CYS A 149 -9.77 1.21 13.96
N MET A 150 -8.82 0.74 14.79
CA MET A 150 -9.03 -0.30 15.80
C MET A 150 -9.05 0.27 17.22
N ASP A 151 -9.25 1.59 17.35
CA ASP A 151 -9.27 2.34 18.60
C ASP A 151 -10.50 3.26 18.67
N VAL A 152 -10.63 4.03 19.76
CA VAL A 152 -11.66 5.06 19.86
C VAL A 152 -11.50 6.09 18.74
N ASP A 153 -12.58 6.38 18.03
CA ASP A 153 -12.54 7.32 16.92
C ASP A 153 -12.18 8.74 17.41
N VAL A 154 -11.15 9.31 16.81
CA VAL A 154 -10.65 10.66 17.12
C VAL A 154 -10.33 11.41 15.83
N PRO A 155 -10.48 12.74 15.82
CA PRO A 155 -10.13 13.57 14.68
C PRO A 155 -8.62 13.68 14.49
N LEU A 156 -8.21 14.30 13.39
CA LEU A 156 -6.82 14.57 13.07
C LEU A 156 -6.27 15.64 14.01
N THR A 157 -5.06 15.42 14.55
CA THR A 157 -4.43 16.43 15.43
C THR A 157 -3.87 17.58 14.61
N VAL A 158 -3.55 18.70 15.25
CA VAL A 158 -2.85 19.83 14.58
C VAL A 158 -1.52 19.36 13.98
N LEU A 159 -0.80 18.48 14.66
CA LEU A 159 0.44 17.91 14.13
C LEU A 159 0.17 17.02 12.90
N GLY A 160 -0.89 16.20 12.94
CA GLY A 160 -1.33 15.42 11.78
C GLY A 160 -1.68 16.30 10.57
N GLN A 161 -2.40 17.40 10.78
CA GLN A 161 -2.72 18.36 9.71
C GLN A 161 -1.47 18.96 9.06
N GLN A 162 -0.46 19.28 9.87
CA GLN A 162 0.83 19.79 9.39
C GLN A 162 1.59 18.72 8.58
N VAL A 163 1.56 17.46 9.01
CA VAL A 163 2.16 16.33 8.29
C VAL A 163 1.48 16.12 6.94
N VAL A 164 0.14 16.13 6.86
CA VAL A 164 -0.60 16.04 5.58
C VAL A 164 -0.20 17.16 4.62
N THR A 165 -0.09 18.39 5.14
CA THR A 165 0.34 19.55 4.35
C THR A 165 1.75 19.36 3.79
N GLU A 166 2.68 18.85 4.60
CA GLU A 166 4.05 18.60 4.18
C GLU A 166 4.15 17.45 3.17
N MET A 167 3.37 16.39 3.34
CA MET A 167 3.26 15.29 2.38
C MET A 167 2.84 15.80 1.00
N ASN A 168 1.79 16.63 0.95
CA ASN A 168 1.34 17.25 -0.29
C ASN A 168 2.40 18.17 -0.92
N ARG A 169 3.17 18.90 -0.10
CA ARG A 169 4.26 19.77 -0.57
C ARG A 169 5.40 18.97 -1.23
N VAL A 170 5.82 17.85 -0.64
CA VAL A 170 6.91 17.02 -1.19
C VAL A 170 6.42 16.06 -2.28
N GLY A 171 5.11 15.86 -2.40
CA GLY A 171 4.52 14.90 -3.34
C GLY A 171 4.51 13.47 -2.82
N MET A 172 4.47 13.28 -1.50
CA MET A 172 4.21 11.98 -0.87
C MET A 172 2.70 11.73 -0.88
N VAL A 173 2.27 10.58 -1.40
CA VAL A 173 0.87 10.19 -1.43
C VAL A 173 0.38 9.98 0.00
N VAL A 174 -0.75 10.61 0.32
CA VAL A 174 -1.43 10.41 1.60
C VAL A 174 -2.29 9.15 1.50
N ASP A 175 -2.01 8.21 2.38
CA ASP A 175 -2.78 6.97 2.53
C ASP A 175 -3.60 7.02 3.82
N VAL A 176 -4.82 6.51 3.78
CA VAL A 176 -5.73 6.43 4.93
C VAL A 176 -6.12 4.99 5.29
N SER A 177 -5.45 4.00 4.70
CA SER A 177 -5.38 2.67 5.30
C SER A 177 -4.95 2.79 6.78
N HIS A 178 -5.48 1.92 7.64
CA HIS A 178 -5.31 1.89 9.09
C HIS A 178 -5.86 3.08 9.89
N THR A 179 -6.28 4.15 9.21
CA THR A 179 -6.77 5.39 9.83
C THR A 179 -8.24 5.27 10.23
N GLY A 180 -8.60 5.81 11.40
CA GLY A 180 -9.96 5.87 11.92
C GLY A 180 -10.87 6.75 11.07
N TYR A 181 -12.19 6.61 11.26
CA TYR A 181 -13.19 7.29 10.43
C TYR A 181 -13.02 8.80 10.44
N SER A 182 -13.06 9.45 11.61
CA SER A 182 -13.00 10.91 11.71
C SER A 182 -11.70 11.47 11.13
N SER A 183 -10.56 10.85 11.48
CA SER A 183 -9.26 11.24 10.93
C SER A 183 -9.18 11.06 9.41
N SER A 184 -9.67 9.95 8.85
CA SER A 184 -9.63 9.72 7.41
C SER A 184 -10.47 10.74 6.63
N MET A 185 -11.66 11.10 7.14
CA MET A 185 -12.53 12.10 6.53
C MET A 185 -11.90 13.49 6.57
N GLU A 186 -11.32 13.89 7.70
CA GLU A 186 -10.62 15.18 7.83
C GLU A 186 -9.38 15.25 6.92
N ILE A 187 -8.62 14.16 6.77
CA ILE A 187 -7.49 14.09 5.84
C ILE A 187 -7.96 14.31 4.39
N MET A 188 -9.06 13.66 3.99
CA MET A 188 -9.61 13.79 2.63
C MET A 188 -10.20 15.19 2.36
N GLU A 189 -10.69 15.88 3.39
CA GLU A 189 -11.14 17.28 3.27
C GLU A 189 -9.96 18.27 3.23
N LEU A 190 -8.89 17.99 3.99
CA LEU A 190 -7.71 18.85 4.09
C LEU A 190 -6.78 18.74 2.87
N SER A 191 -6.62 17.55 2.31
CA SER A 191 -5.65 17.29 1.26
C SER A 191 -6.02 17.98 -0.06
N ASP A 192 -5.06 18.72 -0.65
CA ASP A 192 -5.15 19.29 -2.00
C ASP A 192 -4.65 18.33 -3.09
N LYS A 193 -4.28 17.09 -2.72
CA LYS A 193 -3.87 15.99 -3.61
C LYS A 193 -4.77 14.77 -3.42
N PRO A 194 -4.85 13.86 -4.40
CA PRO A 194 -5.52 12.58 -4.24
C PRO A 194 -5.03 11.83 -2.99
N VAL A 195 -5.97 11.32 -2.22
CA VAL A 195 -5.75 10.48 -1.03
C VAL A 195 -6.20 9.06 -1.39
N ILE A 196 -5.45 8.05 -0.99
CA ILE A 196 -5.75 6.65 -1.32
C ILE A 196 -6.12 5.85 -0.07
N TYR A 197 -6.82 4.74 -0.29
CA TYR A 197 -6.69 3.57 0.58
C TYR A 197 -5.80 2.59 -0.16
N SER A 198 -4.53 2.48 0.22
CA SER A 198 -3.58 1.52 -0.38
C SER A 198 -4.08 0.07 -0.29
N HIS A 199 -4.71 -0.31 0.83
CA HIS A 199 -5.29 -1.62 1.08
C HIS A 199 -6.46 -1.54 2.07
N ALA A 200 -7.70 -1.67 1.55
CA ALA A 200 -8.91 -1.70 2.37
C ALA A 200 -10.04 -2.47 1.68
N ASN A 201 -11.00 -2.96 2.47
CA ASN A 201 -12.19 -3.64 1.98
C ASN A 201 -13.49 -2.92 2.38
N PRO A 202 -14.57 -3.02 1.59
CA PRO A 202 -15.86 -2.44 1.93
C PRO A 202 -16.48 -3.09 3.18
N LYS A 203 -16.83 -2.27 4.17
CA LYS A 203 -17.49 -2.68 5.42
C LYS A 203 -18.88 -3.26 5.19
N ALA A 204 -19.54 -2.85 4.11
CA ALA A 204 -20.82 -3.40 3.67
C ALA A 204 -20.74 -4.90 3.30
N LEU A 205 -19.56 -5.40 2.92
CA LEU A 205 -19.35 -6.83 2.61
C LEU A 205 -18.94 -7.63 3.84
N TRP A 206 -18.21 -7.01 4.76
CA TRP A 206 -17.86 -7.60 6.05
C TRP A 206 -17.67 -6.52 7.11
N ASP A 207 -18.45 -6.58 8.18
CA ASP A 207 -18.44 -5.60 9.25
C ASP A 207 -17.23 -5.81 10.17
N HIS A 208 -16.11 -5.18 9.81
CA HIS A 208 -14.88 -5.16 10.60
C HIS A 208 -14.40 -3.71 10.78
N PRO A 209 -13.80 -3.31 11.92
CA PRO A 209 -13.36 -1.92 12.11
C PRO A 209 -12.27 -1.48 11.12
N ARG A 210 -11.49 -2.44 10.62
CA ARG A 210 -10.47 -2.25 9.56
C ARG A 210 -11.07 -2.02 8.16
N ASN A 211 -12.33 -2.39 7.95
CA ASN A 211 -13.04 -2.21 6.68
C ASN A 211 -13.72 -0.83 6.65
N ILE A 212 -13.80 -0.24 5.45
CA ILE A 212 -14.19 1.15 5.25
C ILE A 212 -15.64 1.29 4.82
N THR A 213 -16.29 2.34 5.29
CA THR A 213 -17.68 2.67 4.98
C THR A 213 -17.83 3.18 3.54
N ASP A 214 -19.04 3.09 2.97
CA ASP A 214 -19.31 3.55 1.61
C ASP A 214 -19.04 5.05 1.43
N ASP A 215 -19.32 5.86 2.46
CA ASP A 215 -19.03 7.30 2.44
C ASP A 215 -17.53 7.61 2.51
N GLN A 216 -16.72 6.79 3.20
CA GLN A 216 -15.25 6.86 3.08
C GLN A 216 -14.77 6.52 1.67
N ILE A 217 -15.33 5.47 1.04
CA ILE A 217 -14.99 5.09 -0.35
C ILE A 217 -15.34 6.25 -1.32
N ILE A 218 -16.53 6.83 -1.17
CA ILE A 218 -16.97 7.97 -1.99
C ILE A 218 -16.10 9.21 -1.75
N ALA A 219 -15.75 9.51 -0.50
CA ALA A 219 -14.87 10.62 -0.17
C ALA A 219 -13.48 10.45 -0.80
N CYS A 220 -12.90 9.25 -0.71
CA CYS A 220 -11.62 8.92 -1.32
C CYS A 220 -11.65 9.13 -2.84
N ALA A 221 -12.68 8.60 -3.51
CA ALA A 221 -12.86 8.78 -4.95
C ALA A 221 -13.02 10.26 -5.35
N ARG A 222 -13.69 11.08 -4.53
CA ARG A 222 -13.83 12.53 -4.78
C ARG A 222 -12.51 13.30 -4.75
N THR A 223 -11.50 12.80 -4.02
CA THR A 223 -10.14 13.37 -4.07
C THR A 223 -9.40 13.04 -5.37
N GLY A 224 -9.93 12.11 -6.17
CA GLY A 224 -9.25 11.54 -7.34
C GLY A 224 -8.40 10.31 -7.00
N GLY A 225 -8.50 9.78 -5.78
CA GLY A 225 -7.73 8.64 -5.32
C GLY A 225 -8.33 7.28 -5.65
N VAL A 226 -7.68 6.22 -5.17
CA VAL A 226 -8.04 4.82 -5.45
C VAL A 226 -8.18 4.02 -4.17
N ILE A 227 -8.94 2.93 -4.23
CA ILE A 227 -9.10 1.95 -3.15
C ILE A 227 -8.49 0.63 -3.61
N GLY A 228 -7.39 0.23 -2.98
CA GLY A 228 -6.71 -1.03 -3.20
C GLY A 228 -7.44 -2.20 -2.54
N ALA A 229 -7.89 -3.18 -3.33
CA ALA A 229 -8.58 -4.34 -2.79
C ALA A 229 -7.61 -5.23 -1.98
N LEU A 230 -8.02 -5.57 -0.76
CA LEU A 230 -7.18 -6.21 0.26
C LEU A 230 -7.45 -7.71 0.41
N GLY A 231 -6.38 -8.51 0.35
CA GLY A 231 -6.42 -9.98 0.42
C GLY A 231 -6.33 -10.60 1.82
N ALA A 232 -6.39 -9.83 2.91
CA ALA A 232 -6.26 -10.38 4.27
C ALA A 232 -7.53 -11.14 4.73
N SER A 233 -7.41 -12.45 4.95
CA SER A 233 -8.53 -13.37 5.21
C SER A 233 -9.44 -12.98 6.38
N HIS A 234 -8.87 -12.44 7.46
CA HIS A 234 -9.61 -12.00 8.64
C HIS A 234 -10.55 -10.81 8.36
N LEU A 235 -10.33 -10.09 7.26
CA LEU A 235 -11.15 -8.97 6.78
C LEU A 235 -12.18 -9.38 5.72
N LEU A 236 -12.21 -10.66 5.35
CA LEU A 236 -13.10 -11.22 4.33
C LEU A 236 -14.24 -12.06 4.92
N GLY A 237 -14.49 -11.97 6.23
CA GLY A 237 -15.58 -12.71 6.88
C GLY A 237 -15.41 -14.23 6.89
N GLY A 238 -14.18 -14.70 7.03
CA GLY A 238 -13.86 -16.14 7.05
C GLY A 238 -13.78 -16.79 5.67
N ASN A 239 -13.89 -16.01 4.59
CA ASN A 239 -13.61 -16.50 3.24
C ASN A 239 -12.10 -16.67 3.05
N GLU A 240 -11.70 -17.74 2.37
CA GLU A 240 -10.32 -17.89 1.91
C GLU A 240 -10.02 -16.82 0.85
N PRO A 241 -8.88 -16.11 0.98
CA PRO A 241 -8.48 -15.12 0.00
C PRO A 241 -8.18 -15.82 -1.32
N GLY A 242 -8.78 -15.32 -2.39
CA GLY A 242 -8.63 -15.90 -3.71
C GLY A 242 -9.27 -15.04 -4.80
N PRO A 243 -8.99 -15.34 -6.08
CA PRO A 243 -9.36 -14.47 -7.20
C PRO A 243 -10.85 -14.12 -7.26
N GLY A 244 -11.72 -15.07 -6.88
CA GLY A 244 -13.17 -14.85 -6.86
C GLY A 244 -13.62 -13.86 -5.78
N VAL A 245 -12.97 -13.84 -4.61
CA VAL A 245 -13.27 -12.88 -3.54
C VAL A 245 -12.70 -11.51 -3.92
N MET A 246 -11.47 -11.45 -4.42
CA MET A 246 -10.87 -10.21 -4.91
C MET A 246 -11.72 -9.55 -6.01
N ALA A 247 -12.23 -10.34 -6.96
CA ALA A 247 -13.12 -9.83 -8.00
C ALA A 247 -14.44 -9.26 -7.44
N LYS A 248 -14.98 -9.82 -6.34
CA LYS A 248 -16.18 -9.27 -5.67
C LYS A 248 -15.88 -7.93 -5.00
N LEU A 249 -14.74 -7.81 -4.33
CA LEU A 249 -14.30 -6.56 -3.70
C LEU A 249 -14.11 -5.46 -4.76
N ILE A 250 -13.34 -5.75 -5.81
CA ILE A 250 -13.09 -4.85 -6.95
C ILE A 250 -14.41 -4.43 -7.59
N LYS A 251 -15.31 -5.39 -7.86
CA LYS A 251 -16.61 -5.09 -8.44
C LYS A 251 -17.44 -4.17 -7.56
N TYR A 252 -17.48 -4.41 -6.25
CA TYR A 252 -18.25 -3.59 -5.33
C TYR A 252 -17.79 -2.13 -5.36
N VAL A 253 -16.48 -1.89 -5.26
CA VAL A 253 -15.93 -0.52 -5.33
C VAL A 253 -16.18 0.10 -6.71
N ALA A 254 -15.96 -0.66 -7.80
CA ALA A 254 -16.20 -0.17 -9.15
C ALA A 254 -17.67 0.20 -9.41
N ASP A 255 -18.62 -0.56 -8.86
CA ASP A 255 -20.05 -0.26 -8.96
C ASP A 255 -20.43 1.00 -8.16
N LEU A 256 -19.72 1.29 -7.06
CA LEU A 256 -20.01 2.44 -6.18
C LEU A 256 -19.40 3.75 -6.68
N VAL A 257 -18.13 3.75 -7.09
CA VAL A 257 -17.37 4.96 -7.43
C VAL A 257 -16.76 4.96 -8.84
N GLY A 258 -16.89 3.87 -9.59
CA GLY A 258 -16.33 3.74 -10.94
C GLY A 258 -14.96 3.05 -10.96
N ILE A 259 -14.63 2.46 -12.11
CA ILE A 259 -13.42 1.62 -12.27
C ILE A 259 -12.10 2.39 -12.13
N ASP A 260 -12.12 3.71 -12.38
CA ASP A 260 -10.94 4.58 -12.29
C ASP A 260 -10.47 4.79 -10.83
N HIS A 261 -11.28 4.39 -9.85
CA HIS A 261 -11.01 4.53 -8.42
C HIS A 261 -10.70 3.19 -7.73
N VAL A 262 -10.34 2.15 -8.50
CA VAL A 262 -10.03 0.82 -7.97
C VAL A 262 -8.56 0.46 -8.20
N GLY A 263 -7.91 -0.05 -7.15
CA GLY A 263 -6.54 -0.54 -7.17
C GLY A 263 -6.41 -1.96 -6.60
N LEU A 264 -5.17 -2.39 -6.39
CA LEU A 264 -4.83 -3.65 -5.71
C LEU A 264 -3.80 -3.35 -4.62
N GLY A 265 -4.07 -3.79 -3.39
CA GLY A 265 -3.12 -3.77 -2.29
C GLY A 265 -3.28 -5.07 -1.53
N VAL A 266 -2.62 -6.13 -2.03
CA VAL A 266 -2.97 -7.50 -1.63
C VAL A 266 -2.56 -7.78 -0.19
N ASP A 267 -1.58 -7.04 0.34
CA ASP A 267 -1.12 -7.12 1.73
C ASP A 267 -0.59 -8.53 2.05
N SER A 268 0.21 -9.05 1.11
CA SER A 268 0.74 -10.42 1.23
C SER A 268 1.89 -10.48 2.23
N VAL A 269 1.78 -11.38 3.20
CA VAL A 269 2.82 -11.69 4.20
C VAL A 269 3.80 -12.75 3.71
N ILE A 270 4.97 -12.82 4.35
CA ILE A 270 6.00 -13.83 4.05
C ILE A 270 5.59 -15.18 4.64
N ASP A 271 5.09 -15.16 5.88
CA ASP A 271 4.67 -16.29 6.69
C ASP A 271 3.27 -16.04 7.26
N PRO A 272 2.30 -16.98 7.16
CA PRO A 272 1.01 -16.86 7.84
C PRO A 272 1.09 -16.52 9.33
N ASP A 273 2.18 -16.89 10.02
CA ASP A 273 2.38 -16.57 11.44
C ASP A 273 2.64 -15.07 11.69
N GLU A 274 3.00 -14.28 10.66
CA GLU A 274 3.12 -12.83 10.74
C GLU A 274 1.75 -12.14 10.88
N ILE A 275 0.67 -12.77 10.42
CA ILE A 275 -0.70 -12.20 10.48
C ILE A 275 -1.12 -11.88 11.92
N VAL A 276 -0.58 -12.60 12.93
CA VAL A 276 -0.90 -12.34 14.35
C VAL A 276 -0.23 -11.07 14.87
N LYS A 277 0.77 -10.54 14.16
CA LYS A 277 1.56 -9.36 14.54
C LYS A 277 1.13 -8.08 13.81
N LEU A 278 0.38 -8.20 12.71
CA LEU A 278 -0.22 -7.11 11.93
C LEU A 278 -1.57 -6.68 12.53
#